data_AF-A0A9D6PXS6-F1
#
_entry.id   AF-A0A9D6PXS6-F1
#
_cell.length_a   1.000
_cell.length_b   1.000
_cell.length_c   1.000
_cell.angle_alpha   90.00
_cell.angle_beta   90.00
_cell.angle_gamma   90.00
#
_symmetry.space_group_name_H-M   'P 1'
#
loop_
_entity.id
_entity.type
_entity.pdbx_description
1 polymer ?
#
loop_
_entity_poly.entity_id
_entity_poly.type
_entity_poly.pdbx_seq_one_letter_code
_entity_poly.pdbx_strand_id
1 'polypeptide(L)'
;MKKQEDLRTQLEKKIAARQAHIVVIGLGYVGLPLAVELARLGYGVDGLEVDPARVEAIAAGRSYIGDVPAQAVSELVKRQRLRATSDYAILRQADAIFICVPTPFDEAKAPDLSYVVAAARGIAEHLQPGQLIILQSTTYPGTT
;
A
#
# COMPACT_ATOMS: atom_id res chain seq x y z
N MET A 1 -26.00 -24.99 13.55
CA MET A 1 -25.74 -23.75 12.77
C MET A 1 -24.33 -23.29 13.05
N LYS A 2 -23.45 -23.21 12.04
CA LYS A 2 -22.11 -22.63 12.23
C LYS A 2 -22.29 -21.12 12.45
N LYS A 3 -21.73 -20.59 13.55
CA LYS A 3 -21.72 -19.14 13.82
C LYS A 3 -20.97 -18.48 12.65
N GLN A 4 -21.62 -17.56 11.94
CA GLN A 4 -20.99 -16.84 10.85
C GLN A 4 -19.81 -16.05 11.44
N GLU A 5 -18.60 -16.30 10.92
CA GLU A 5 -17.38 -15.70 11.42
C GLU A 5 -17.35 -14.21 11.06
N ASP A 6 -17.04 -13.34 12.02
CA ASP A 6 -17.03 -11.89 11.79
C ASP A 6 -15.83 -11.47 10.91
N LEU A 7 -15.94 -10.29 10.29
CA LEU A 7 -14.95 -9.80 9.33
C LEU A 7 -13.54 -9.62 9.93
N ARG A 8 -13.45 -9.23 11.21
CA ARG A 8 -12.16 -9.06 11.88
C ARG A 8 -11.48 -10.42 12.05
N THR A 9 -12.19 -11.43 12.54
CA THR A 9 -11.63 -12.78 12.71
C THR A 9 -11.17 -13.37 11.37
N GLN A 10 -11.93 -13.12 10.29
CA GLN A 10 -11.52 -13.54 8.94
C GLN A 10 -10.21 -12.88 8.49
N LEU A 11 -10.08 -11.55 8.69
CA LEU A 11 -8.87 -10.82 8.35
C LEU A 11 -7.67 -11.28 9.19
N GLU A 12 -7.84 -11.47 10.50
CA GLU A 12 -6.79 -11.95 11.41
C GLU A 12 -6.23 -13.31 10.93
N LYS A 13 -7.10 -14.23 10.50
CA LYS A 13 -6.68 -15.51 9.91
C LYS A 13 -5.89 -15.33 8.61
N LYS A 14 -6.35 -14.47 7.70
CA LYS A 14 -5.64 -14.18 6.45
C LYS A 14 -4.24 -13.61 6.71
N ILE A 15 -4.11 -12.70 7.67
CA ILE A 15 -2.83 -12.10 8.07
C ILE A 15 -1.90 -13.17 8.66
N ALA A 16 -2.41 -13.99 9.59
CA ALA A 16 -1.65 -15.07 10.22
C ALA A 16 -1.16 -16.11 9.19
N ALA A 17 -2.00 -16.42 8.19
CA ALA A 17 -1.69 -17.37 7.12
C ALA A 17 -0.88 -16.77 5.95
N ARG A 18 -0.51 -15.48 6.00
CA ARG A 18 0.15 -14.75 4.88
C ARG A 18 -0.66 -14.77 3.57
N GLN A 19 -1.98 -14.83 3.69
CA GLN A 19 -2.93 -14.84 2.58
C GLN A 19 -3.64 -13.49 2.39
N ALA A 20 -3.45 -12.55 3.31
CA ALA A 20 -3.97 -11.20 3.15
C ALA A 20 -3.29 -10.52 1.94
N HIS A 21 -4.10 -9.94 1.06
CA HIS A 21 -3.59 -9.13 -0.04
C HIS A 21 -3.42 -7.69 0.41
N ILE A 22 -2.24 -7.09 0.19
CA ILE A 22 -1.91 -5.77 0.72
C ILE A 22 -1.72 -4.78 -0.42
N VAL A 23 -2.31 -3.60 -0.28
CA VAL A 23 -2.02 -2.46 -1.16
C VAL A 23 -1.26 -1.39 -0.40
N VAL A 24 -0.20 -0.86 -1.00
CA VAL A 24 0.54 0.30 -0.46
C VAL A 24 0.36 1.48 -1.42
N ILE A 25 -0.30 2.54 -0.97
CA ILE A 25 -0.53 3.76 -1.74
C ILE A 25 0.65 4.72 -1.54
N GLY A 26 1.31 5.07 -2.64
CA GLY A 26 2.54 5.84 -2.65
C GLY A 26 3.75 4.93 -2.45
N LEU A 27 4.56 4.75 -3.49
CA LEU A 27 5.79 3.97 -3.48
C LEU A 27 7.02 4.89 -3.34
N GLY A 28 6.90 5.91 -2.49
CA GLY A 28 8.00 6.79 -2.14
C GLY A 28 9.02 6.13 -1.21
N TYR A 29 9.83 6.98 -0.57
CA TYR A 29 10.88 6.57 0.38
C TYR A 29 10.39 5.62 1.48
N VAL A 30 9.12 5.74 1.89
CA VAL A 30 8.55 4.93 2.97
C VAL A 30 7.75 3.75 2.42
N GLY A 31 6.91 3.99 1.41
CA GLY A 31 6.02 2.96 0.90
C GLY A 31 6.72 1.85 0.11
N LEU A 32 7.77 2.16 -0.67
CA LEU A 32 8.48 1.10 -1.41
C LEU A 32 9.21 0.12 -0.48
N PRO A 33 10.01 0.55 0.53
CA PRO A 33 10.58 -0.40 1.50
C PRO A 33 9.52 -1.22 2.22
N LEU A 34 8.41 -0.60 2.64
CA LEU A 34 7.30 -1.30 3.28
C LEU A 34 6.72 -2.40 2.37
N ALA A 35 6.42 -2.07 1.11
CA ALA A 35 5.90 -3.02 0.13
C ALA A 35 6.86 -4.19 -0.11
N VAL A 36 8.16 -3.91 -0.20
CA VAL A 36 9.21 -4.92 -0.39
C VAL A 36 9.30 -5.86 0.82
N GLU A 37 9.31 -5.34 2.04
CA GLU A 37 9.38 -6.17 3.25
C GLU A 37 8.13 -7.03 3.46
N LEU A 38 6.93 -6.48 3.19
CA LEU A 38 5.70 -7.25 3.21
C LEU A 38 5.71 -8.39 2.18
N ALA A 39 6.17 -8.10 0.96
CA ALA A 39 6.29 -9.13 -0.08
C ALA A 39 7.35 -10.19 0.27
N ARG A 40 8.47 -9.81 0.93
CA ARG A 40 9.48 -10.74 1.47
C ARG A 40 8.91 -11.68 2.54
N LEU A 41 7.99 -11.18 3.36
CA LEU A 41 7.26 -11.98 4.36
C LEU A 41 6.23 -12.95 3.74
N GLY A 42 6.07 -12.92 2.41
CA GLY A 42 5.24 -13.88 1.67
C GLY A 42 3.83 -13.37 1.34
N TYR A 43 3.51 -12.11 1.62
CA TYR A 43 2.24 -11.52 1.20
C TYR A 43 2.21 -11.23 -0.30
N GLY A 44 0.99 -11.18 -0.86
CA GLY A 44 0.77 -10.53 -2.16
C GLY A 44 0.68 -9.02 -1.95
N VAL A 45 1.50 -8.24 -2.67
CA VAL A 45 1.55 -6.79 -2.52
C VAL A 45 1.40 -6.11 -3.87
N ASP A 46 0.44 -5.19 -3.95
CA ASP A 46 0.34 -4.23 -5.05
C ASP A 46 0.67 -2.82 -4.55
N GLY A 47 1.55 -2.14 -5.25
CA GLY A 47 1.80 -0.72 -5.05
C GLY A 47 0.86 0.12 -5.91
N LEU A 48 0.15 1.06 -5.31
CA LEU A 48 -0.64 2.05 -6.02
C LEU A 48 0.18 3.35 -6.10
N GLU A 49 0.63 3.72 -7.29
CA GLU A 49 1.55 4.83 -7.51
C GLU A 49 1.06 5.71 -8.68
N VAL A 50 1.07 7.02 -8.46
CA VAL A 50 0.58 8.01 -9.44
C VAL A 50 1.63 8.36 -10.49
N ASP A 51 2.90 8.19 -10.15
CA ASP A 51 4.01 8.40 -11.08
C ASP A 51 4.18 7.18 -12.01
N PRO A 52 3.83 7.28 -13.30
CA PRO A 52 3.89 6.15 -14.23
C PRO A 52 5.32 5.63 -14.44
N ALA A 53 6.35 6.48 -14.30
CA ALA A 53 7.74 6.06 -14.44
C ALA A 53 8.15 5.14 -13.28
N ARG A 54 7.61 5.38 -12.07
CA ARG A 54 7.82 4.50 -10.91
C ARG A 54 7.07 3.18 -11.06
N VAL A 55 5.84 3.21 -11.57
CA VAL A 55 5.07 2.00 -11.89
C VAL A 55 5.86 1.12 -12.86
N GLU A 56 6.35 1.69 -13.96
CA GLU A 56 7.15 0.98 -14.96
C GLU A 56 8.48 0.46 -14.36
N ALA A 57 9.14 1.26 -13.53
CA ALA A 57 10.37 0.83 -12.86
C ALA A 57 10.15 -0.43 -12.01
N ILE A 58 9.07 -0.48 -11.21
CA ILE A 58 8.73 -1.67 -10.42
C ILE A 58 8.37 -2.85 -11.32
N ALA A 59 7.58 -2.62 -12.37
CA ALA A 59 7.25 -3.68 -13.33
C ALA A 59 8.51 -4.29 -13.99
N ALA A 60 9.54 -3.48 -14.23
CA ALA A 60 10.85 -3.91 -14.71
C ALA A 60 11.78 -4.48 -13.63
N GLY A 61 11.31 -4.62 -12.37
CA GLY A 61 12.11 -5.13 -11.26
C GLY A 61 13.21 -4.17 -10.80
N ARG A 62 13.11 -2.87 -11.10
CA ARG A 62 14.10 -1.86 -10.74
C ARG A 62 13.68 -1.09 -9.50
N SER A 63 14.66 -0.72 -8.68
CA SER A 63 14.48 0.24 -7.59
C SER A 63 14.94 1.62 -8.02
N TYR A 64 14.21 2.65 -7.58
CA TYR A 64 14.59 4.07 -7.69
C TYR A 64 14.84 4.69 -6.30
N ILE A 65 14.73 3.90 -5.23
CA ILE A 65 15.07 4.30 -3.86
C ILE A 65 16.42 3.67 -3.51
N GLY A 66 17.41 4.49 -3.16
CA GLY A 66 18.78 4.03 -2.87
C GLY A 66 18.85 3.00 -1.74
N ASP A 67 17.96 3.11 -0.76
CA ASP A 67 17.90 2.22 0.41
C ASP A 67 17.17 0.90 0.13
N VAL A 68 16.64 0.71 -1.08
CA VAL A 68 15.97 -0.53 -1.49
C VAL A 68 16.80 -1.20 -2.59
N PRO A 69 17.47 -2.35 -2.31
CA PRO A 69 18.28 -3.03 -3.31
C PRO A 69 17.45 -3.45 -4.53
N ALA A 70 17.93 -3.11 -5.75
CA ALA A 70 17.24 -3.48 -6.99
C ALA A 70 17.03 -5.00 -7.12
N GLN A 71 17.99 -5.80 -6.63
CA GLN A 71 17.84 -7.26 -6.58
C GLN A 71 16.59 -7.69 -5.81
N ALA A 72 16.33 -7.06 -4.65
CA ALA A 72 15.16 -7.37 -3.82
C ALA A 72 13.85 -7.15 -4.58
N VAL A 73 13.72 -6.01 -5.26
CA VAL A 73 12.55 -5.69 -6.09
C VAL A 73 12.43 -6.71 -7.23
N SER A 74 13.51 -6.95 -7.96
CA SER A 74 13.51 -7.86 -9.12
C SER A 74 13.09 -9.29 -8.76
N GLU A 75 13.52 -9.80 -7.61
CA GLU A 75 13.18 -11.15 -7.14
C GLU A 75 11.70 -11.24 -6.77
N LEU A 76 11.16 -10.24 -6.09
CA LEU A 76 9.75 -10.21 -5.67
C LEU A 76 8.81 -10.07 -6.86
N VAL A 77 9.18 -9.26 -7.85
CA VAL A 77 8.42 -9.09 -9.10
C VAL A 77 8.42 -10.40 -9.90
N LYS A 78 9.58 -11.05 -10.05
CA LYS A 78 9.69 -12.38 -10.69
C LYS A 78 8.84 -13.44 -10.00
N ARG A 79 8.75 -13.39 -8.66
CA ARG A 79 7.90 -14.27 -7.84
C ARG A 79 6.43 -13.87 -7.81
N GLN A 80 6.04 -12.81 -8.53
CA GLN A 80 4.68 -12.24 -8.56
C GLN A 80 4.16 -11.86 -7.17
N ARG A 81 5.06 -11.47 -6.26
CA ARG A 81 4.74 -11.03 -4.90
C ARG A 81 4.66 -9.51 -4.76
N LEU A 82 5.26 -8.79 -5.71
CA LEU A 82 5.20 -7.33 -5.79
C LEU A 82 4.83 -6.93 -7.21
N ARG A 83 3.82 -6.07 -7.35
CA ARG A 83 3.48 -5.39 -8.60
C ARG A 83 3.20 -3.92 -8.30
N ALA A 84 3.13 -3.09 -9.34
CA ALA A 84 2.70 -1.70 -9.20
C ALA A 84 1.67 -1.36 -10.29
N THR A 85 0.75 -0.45 -9.97
CA THR A 85 -0.26 0.09 -10.88
C THR A 85 -0.61 1.51 -10.48
N SER A 86 -1.19 2.28 -11.39
CA SER A 86 -1.85 3.56 -11.10
C SER A 86 -3.38 3.43 -11.01
N ASP A 87 -3.91 2.24 -11.26
CA ASP A 87 -5.35 1.96 -11.26
C ASP A 87 -5.88 1.67 -9.85
N TYR A 88 -6.74 2.55 -9.34
CA TYR A 88 -7.39 2.43 -8.04
C TYR A 88 -8.35 1.23 -7.95
N ALA A 89 -8.78 0.63 -9.08
CA ALA A 89 -9.64 -0.54 -9.07
C ALA A 89 -9.02 -1.73 -8.32
N ILE A 90 -7.69 -1.79 -8.20
CA ILE A 90 -6.98 -2.82 -7.43
C ILE A 90 -7.35 -2.82 -5.95
N LEU A 91 -7.78 -1.67 -5.41
CA LEU A 91 -8.18 -1.55 -4.01
C LEU A 91 -9.35 -2.45 -3.66
N ARG A 92 -10.19 -2.84 -4.62
CA ARG A 92 -11.31 -3.78 -4.38
C ARG A 92 -10.84 -5.19 -3.99
N GLN A 93 -9.58 -5.53 -4.28
CA GLN A 93 -8.98 -6.84 -3.99
C GLN A 93 -8.14 -6.83 -2.71
N ALA A 94 -7.93 -5.66 -2.10
CA ALA A 94 -7.09 -5.51 -0.92
C ALA A 94 -7.82 -6.00 0.34
N ASP A 95 -7.09 -6.66 1.23
CA ASP A 95 -7.49 -6.92 2.61
C ASP A 95 -6.98 -5.82 3.55
N ALA A 96 -5.78 -5.29 3.28
CA ALA A 96 -5.20 -4.16 4.00
C ALA A 96 -4.62 -3.11 3.04
N ILE A 97 -4.79 -1.83 3.37
CA ILE A 97 -4.38 -0.68 2.56
C ILE A 97 -3.53 0.25 3.43
N PHE A 98 -2.28 0.45 3.07
CA PHE A 98 -1.39 1.43 3.70
C PHE A 98 -1.38 2.73 2.89
N ILE A 99 -1.57 3.86 3.57
CA ILE A 99 -1.42 5.20 2.99
C ILE A 99 -0.02 5.72 3.33
N CYS A 100 0.86 5.75 2.34
CA CYS A 100 2.28 6.15 2.43
C CYS A 100 2.60 7.30 1.46
N VAL A 101 1.63 8.20 1.27
CA VAL A 101 1.74 9.37 0.38
C VAL A 101 2.51 10.52 1.06
N PRO A 102 3.13 11.43 0.30
CA PRO A 102 3.88 12.53 0.90
C PRO A 102 2.95 13.51 1.62
N THR A 103 3.48 14.13 2.67
CA THR A 103 2.86 15.25 3.39
C THR A 103 3.88 16.40 3.44
N PRO A 104 4.16 17.05 2.29
CA PRO A 104 5.11 18.14 2.23
C PRO A 104 4.60 19.32 3.04
N PHE A 105 5.44 20.31 3.32
CA PHE A 105 4.97 21.54 3.96
C PHE A 105 4.39 22.51 2.92
N ASP A 106 3.30 23.18 3.27
CA ASP A 106 2.75 24.32 2.54
C ASP A 106 3.53 25.61 2.81
N GLU A 107 3.09 26.72 2.21
CA GLU A 107 3.72 28.04 2.37
C GLU A 107 3.74 28.52 3.83
N ALA A 108 2.78 28.06 4.65
CA ALA A 108 2.68 28.37 6.07
C ALA A 108 3.50 27.41 6.97
N LYS A 109 4.26 26.48 6.38
CA LYS A 109 4.98 25.39 7.06
C LYS A 109 4.07 24.41 7.79
N ALA A 110 2.79 24.33 7.42
CA ALA A 110 1.92 23.25 7.84
C ALA A 110 2.04 22.07 6.84
N PRO A 111 2.02 20.80 7.27
CA PRO A 111 1.83 19.66 6.41
C PRO A 111 0.61 19.83 5.51
N ASP A 112 0.87 19.78 4.21
CA ASP A 112 -0.14 19.64 3.18
C ASP A 112 -0.68 18.21 3.20
N LEU A 113 -1.93 18.08 3.64
CA LEU A 113 -2.66 16.81 3.69
C LEU A 113 -3.42 16.49 2.40
N SER A 114 -3.30 17.32 1.34
CA SER A 114 -4.03 17.14 0.08
C SER A 114 -3.83 15.74 -0.51
N TYR A 115 -2.62 15.19 -0.41
CA TYR A 115 -2.27 13.84 -0.86
C TYR A 115 -2.97 12.75 -0.03
N VAL A 116 -3.02 12.90 1.31
CA VAL A 116 -3.72 11.98 2.21
C VAL A 116 -5.23 12.01 1.93
N VAL A 117 -5.80 13.21 1.76
CA VAL A 117 -7.21 13.40 1.42
C VAL A 117 -7.54 12.78 0.06
N ALA A 118 -6.66 12.95 -0.94
CA ALA A 118 -6.84 12.35 -2.26
C ALA A 118 -6.81 10.81 -2.19
N ALA A 119 -5.85 10.24 -1.45
CA ALA A 119 -5.78 8.80 -1.23
C ALA A 119 -7.04 8.27 -0.52
N ALA A 120 -7.51 8.95 0.53
CA ALA A 120 -8.71 8.58 1.26
C ALA A 120 -9.97 8.62 0.38
N ARG A 121 -10.11 9.64 -0.49
CA ARG A 121 -11.22 9.73 -1.46
C ARG A 121 -11.17 8.58 -2.46
N GLY A 122 -10.01 8.28 -3.03
CA GLY A 122 -9.85 7.16 -3.96
C GLY A 122 -10.14 5.80 -3.30
N ILE A 123 -9.77 5.63 -2.02
CA ILE A 123 -10.17 4.45 -1.23
C ILE A 123 -11.69 4.41 -1.06
N ALA A 124 -12.33 5.52 -0.70
CA ALA A 124 -13.77 5.57 -0.45
C ALA A 124 -14.60 5.10 -1.67
N GLU A 125 -14.16 5.42 -2.89
CA GLU A 125 -14.81 4.99 -4.14
C GLU A 125 -14.70 3.46 -4.41
N HIS A 126 -13.72 2.80 -3.80
CA HIS A 126 -13.39 1.39 -4.03
C HIS A 126 -13.57 0.51 -2.78
N LEU A 127 -14.02 1.10 -1.67
CA LEU A 127 -14.07 0.49 -0.35
C LEU A 127 -14.89 -0.80 -0.34
N GLN A 128 -14.34 -1.84 0.28
CA GLN A 128 -15.01 -3.13 0.49
C GLN A 128 -15.18 -3.43 1.99
N PRO A 129 -16.24 -4.16 2.37
CA PRO A 129 -16.38 -4.67 3.73
C PRO A 129 -15.18 -5.54 4.15
N GLY A 130 -14.69 -5.31 5.37
CA GLY A 130 -13.61 -6.11 5.96
C GLY A 130 -12.19 -5.63 5.68
N GLN A 131 -12.04 -4.52 4.94
CA GLN A 131 -10.74 -3.91 4.69
C GLN A 131 -10.19 -3.21 5.94
N LEU A 132 -8.88 -3.30 6.13
CA LEU A 132 -8.12 -2.51 7.11
C LEU A 132 -7.38 -1.37 6.41
N ILE A 133 -7.63 -0.13 6.82
CA ILE A 133 -6.95 1.06 6.30
C ILE A 133 -5.99 1.58 7.35
N ILE A 134 -4.73 1.80 6.96
CA ILE A 134 -3.64 2.19 7.84
C ILE A 134 -3.05 3.50 7.32
N LEU A 135 -3.29 4.60 8.03
CA LEU A 135 -2.61 5.86 7.76
C LEU A 135 -1.19 5.80 8.32
N GLN A 136 -0.21 5.79 7.41
CA GLN A 136 1.21 5.65 7.75
C GLN A 136 2.00 6.93 7.46
N SER A 137 1.54 7.76 6.53
CA SER A 137 2.04 9.13 6.33
C SER A 137 2.10 9.92 7.64
N THR A 138 3.18 10.68 7.84
CA THR A 138 3.33 11.57 8.99
C THR A 138 2.23 12.62 8.99
N THR A 139 1.51 12.75 10.10
CA THR A 139 0.40 13.70 10.20
C THR A 139 0.19 14.19 11.63
N TYR A 140 -0.78 15.09 11.82
CA TYR A 140 -1.19 15.58 13.13
C TYR A 140 -2.13 14.62 13.88
N PRO A 141 -2.16 14.68 15.22
CA PRO A 141 -3.19 14.00 16.00
C PRO A 141 -4.61 14.34 15.53
N GLY A 142 -5.46 13.33 15.41
CA GLY A 142 -6.85 13.48 14.94
C GLY A 142 -7.05 13.44 13.42
N THR A 143 -6.02 13.09 12.65
CA THR A 143 -6.15 12.96 11.18
C THR A 143 -6.84 11.66 10.74
N THR A 144 -6.53 10.54 11.40
CA THR A 144 -7.11 9.21 11.11
C THR A 144 -8.57 9.14 11.54
#